data_AF-A0A377NC51-F1
#
_entry.id   AF-A0A377NC51-F1
#
_cell.length_a   1.000
_cell.length_b   1.000
_cell.length_c   1.000
_cell.angle_alpha   90.00
_cell.angle_beta   90.00
_cell.angle_gamma   90.00
#
_symmetry.space_group_name_H-M   'P 1'
#
loop_
_entity.id
_entity.type
_entity.pdbx_description
1 polymer ?
#
loop_
_entity_poly.entity_id
_entity_poly.type
_entity_poly.pdbx_seq_one_letter_code
_entity_poly.pdbx_strand_id
1 'polypeptide(L)'
;MSEISTLTIKIPVELKELIRAAAAESERSLSAEVCERLEESFAPKGKKAAKNPEHEIDSQHTSENTEPALTQKEIKKLRTLLVSVRKTISKKK
;
A
#
# COMPACT_ATOMS: atom_id res chain seq x y z
N MET A 1 13.41 32.52 16.71
CA MET A 1 12.06 32.58 17.29
C MET A 1 11.14 31.98 16.25
N SER A 2 10.48 30.85 16.51
CA SER A 2 9.56 30.28 15.52
C SER A 2 8.33 31.17 15.46
N GLU A 3 8.14 31.89 14.36
CA GLU A 3 6.92 32.63 14.09
C GLU A 3 5.78 31.63 13.86
N ILE A 4 4.85 31.57 14.81
CA ILE A 4 3.69 30.67 14.76
C ILE A 4 2.56 31.42 14.06
N SER A 5 2.18 30.96 12.86
CA SER A 5 0.97 31.42 12.17
C SER A 5 -0.20 30.50 12.51
N THR A 6 -1.38 31.07 12.76
CA THR A 6 -2.59 30.30 13.10
C THR A 6 -3.36 29.94 11.84
N LEU A 7 -3.68 28.65 11.67
CA LEU A 7 -4.45 28.12 10.56
C LEU A 7 -5.74 27.48 11.08
N THR A 8 -6.90 27.98 10.63
CA THR A 8 -8.21 27.39 10.97
C THR A 8 -8.69 26.52 9.81
N ILE A 9 -8.84 25.22 10.04
CA ILE A 9 -9.34 24.26 9.06
C ILE A 9 -10.58 23.54 9.56
N LYS A 10 -11.52 23.26 8.65
CA LYS A 10 -12.65 22.37 8.92
C LYS A 10 -12.21 20.94 8.66
N ILE A 11 -12.27 20.10 9.69
CA ILE A 11 -11.96 18.67 9.59
C ILE A 11 -13.15 17.83 10.09
N PRO A 12 -13.36 16.62 9.53
CA PRO A 12 -14.33 15.68 10.06
C PRO A 12 -14.06 15.33 11.53
N VAL A 13 -15.11 15.00 12.28
CA VAL A 13 -15.01 14.66 13.71
C VAL A 13 -14.13 13.43 13.92
N GLU A 14 -14.30 12.40 13.09
CA GLU A 14 -13.51 11.17 13.13
C GLU A 14 -12.01 11.46 12.99
N LEU A 15 -11.63 12.34 12.06
CA LEU A 15 -10.24 12.71 11.84
C LEU A 15 -9.65 13.45 13.05
N LYS A 16 -10.44 14.31 13.71
CA LYS A 16 -10.03 15.00 14.94
C LYS A 16 -9.76 14.00 16.08
N GLU A 17 -10.56 12.95 16.20
CA GLU A 17 -10.35 11.91 17.21
C GLU A 17 -9.12 11.06 16.93
N LEU A 18 -8.89 10.70 15.66
CA LEU A 18 -7.67 9.99 15.25
C LEU A 18 -6.40 10.81 15.55
N ILE A 19 -6.40 12.11 15.24
CA ILE A 19 -5.26 12.99 15.55
C ILE A 19 -5.08 13.10 17.07
N ARG A 20 -6.16 13.16 17.85
CA ARG A 20 -6.07 13.18 19.31
C ARG A 20 -5.48 11.88 19.87
N ALA A 21 -5.89 10.73 19.34
CA ALA A 21 -5.33 9.44 19.73
C ALA A 21 -3.84 9.35 19.39
N ALA A 22 -3.45 9.74 18.17
CA ALA A 22 -2.04 9.80 17.76
C ALA A 22 -1.22 10.76 18.62
N ALA A 23 -1.76 11.93 18.95
CA ALA A 23 -1.09 12.88 19.83
C ALA A 23 -0.89 12.33 21.26
N ALA A 24 -1.86 11.56 21.77
CA ALA A 24 -1.75 10.90 23.07
C ALA A 24 -0.70 9.77 23.06
N GLU A 25 -0.60 9.02 21.97
CA GLU A 25 0.42 7.97 21.77
C GLU A 25 1.83 8.55 21.64
N SER A 26 1.97 9.66 20.91
CA SER A 26 3.24 10.36 20.70
C SER A 26 3.66 11.28 21.85
N GLU A 27 2.85 11.40 22.91
CA GLU A 27 3.03 12.35 24.03
C GLU A 27 3.18 13.82 23.57
N ARG A 28 2.55 14.18 22.44
CA ARG A 28 2.61 15.52 21.85
C ARG A 28 1.30 16.28 22.04
N SER A 29 1.37 17.60 21.94
CA SER A 29 0.17 18.41 21.82
C SER A 29 -0.51 18.19 20.46
N LEU A 30 -1.83 18.34 20.39
CA LEU A 30 -2.60 18.17 19.15
C LEU A 30 -2.03 19.04 18.01
N SER A 31 -1.59 20.27 18.32
CA SER A 31 -0.99 21.18 17.33
C SER A 31 0.39 20.71 16.87
N ALA A 32 1.21 20.14 17.76
CA ALA A 32 2.53 19.63 17.40
C ALA A 32 2.44 18.41 16.48
N GLU A 33 1.54 17.47 16.78
CA GLU A 33 1.30 16.28 15.96
C GLU A 33 0.76 16.65 14.56
N VAL A 34 -0.10 17.68 14.48
CA VAL A 34 -0.59 18.20 13.19
C VAL A 34 0.54 18.87 12.41
N CYS A 35 1.37 19.70 13.05
CA CYS A 35 2.50 20.33 12.39
C CYS A 35 3.47 19.28 11.84
N GLU A 36 3.85 18.27 12.62
CA GLU A 36 4.78 17.22 12.20
C GLU A 36 4.25 16.44 10.99
N ARG A 37 2.98 16.00 11.01
CA ARG A 37 2.35 15.34 9.85
C ARG A 37 2.31 16.24 8.61
N LEU A 38 2.08 17.54 8.78
CA LEU A 38 2.10 18.49 7.67
C LEU A 38 3.53 18.66 7.15
N GLU A 39 4.50 18.83 8.03
CA GLU A 39 5.93 18.92 7.69
C GLU A 39 6.39 17.68 6.92
N GLU A 40 6.05 16.47 7.37
CA GLU A 40 6.31 15.21 6.65
C GLU A 40 5.63 15.17 5.28
N SER A 41 4.40 15.69 5.17
CA SER A 41 3.64 15.71 3.92
C SER A 41 4.24 16.65 2.87
N PHE A 42 4.81 17.77 3.32
CA PHE A 42 5.45 18.78 2.46
C PHE A 42 6.96 18.62 2.33
N ALA A 43 7.60 17.80 3.17
CA ALA A 43 9.01 17.50 3.05
C ALA A 43 9.28 16.98 1.63
N PRO A 44 10.24 17.56 0.89
CA PRO A 44 10.54 17.12 -0.45
C PRO A 44 10.93 15.65 -0.36
N LYS A 45 10.10 14.77 -0.92
CA LYS A 45 10.41 13.36 -1.16
C LYS A 45 11.60 13.34 -2.12
N GLY A 46 12.79 13.57 -1.59
CA GLY A 46 14.02 13.70 -2.35
C GLY A 46 14.38 12.34 -2.92
N LYS A 47 13.74 11.97 -4.04
CA LYS A 47 14.10 10.88 -4.98
C LYS A 47 14.72 9.61 -4.36
N LYS A 48 14.35 9.25 -3.13
CA LYS A 48 14.77 8.04 -2.39
C LYS A 48 13.73 7.59 -1.35
N ALA A 49 12.46 7.96 -1.52
CA ALA A 49 11.36 7.42 -0.73
C ALA A 49 10.38 6.68 -1.65
N ALA A 50 10.91 5.68 -2.36
CA ALA A 50 10.11 4.56 -2.83
C ALA A 50 10.20 3.45 -1.78
N LYS A 51 9.60 3.67 -0.60
CA LYS A 51 9.22 2.58 0.29
C LYS A 51 7.89 2.93 0.92
N ASN A 52 6.89 2.19 0.45
CA ASN A 52 5.64 1.85 1.14
C ASN A 52 5.88 1.67 2.65
N PRO A 53 4.86 1.79 3.53
CA PRO A 53 4.96 1.22 4.86
C PRO A 53 5.24 -0.28 4.69
N GLU A 54 6.48 -0.68 4.92
CA GLU A 54 6.82 -2.06 5.23
C GLU A 54 6.00 -2.36 6.50
N HIS A 55 4.85 -3.03 6.33
CA HIS A 55 4.63 -4.18 7.19
C HIS A 55 5.99 -4.91 7.19
N GLU A 56 6.61 -5.13 8.34
CA GLU A 56 7.71 -6.07 8.48
C GLU A 56 7.16 -7.45 8.14
N ILE A 57 6.98 -7.71 6.85
CA ILE A 57 6.70 -9.03 6.32
C ILE A 57 8.04 -9.73 6.42
N ASP A 58 8.23 -10.49 7.50
CA ASP A 58 9.33 -11.44 7.63
C ASP A 58 9.28 -12.41 6.45
N SER A 59 10.02 -12.04 5.41
CA SER A 59 10.21 -12.81 4.19
C SER A 59 11.54 -13.56 4.24
N GLN A 60 12.19 -13.63 5.40
CA GLN A 60 13.55 -14.15 5.57
C GLN A 60 13.62 -15.67 5.37
N HIS A 61 12.47 -16.35 5.34
CA HIS A 61 12.34 -17.77 5.03
C HIS A 61 11.52 -18.06 3.74
N THR A 62 11.15 -17.05 2.96
CA THR A 62 10.55 -17.25 1.63
C THR A 62 11.64 -17.23 0.56
N SER A 63 12.14 -18.41 0.21
CA SER A 63 13.02 -18.58 -0.94
C SER A 63 12.20 -18.47 -2.24
N GLU A 64 12.64 -17.62 -3.16
CA GLU A 64 12.08 -17.56 -4.52
C GLU A 64 12.41 -18.86 -5.25
N ASN A 65 11.44 -19.78 -5.33
CA ASN A 65 11.57 -20.96 -6.17
C ASN A 65 11.45 -20.49 -7.63
N THR A 66 12.57 -20.45 -8.34
CA THR A 66 12.58 -20.21 -9.79
C THR A 66 11.97 -21.43 -10.46
N GLU A 67 10.65 -21.43 -10.60
CA GLU A 67 9.92 -22.49 -11.29
C GLU A 67 10.44 -22.57 -12.74
N PRO A 68 10.82 -23.77 -13.22
CA PRO A 68 11.30 -23.93 -14.59
C PRO A 68 10.19 -23.57 -15.58
N ALA A 69 10.58 -23.06 -16.74
CA ALA A 69 9.64 -22.78 -17.81
C ALA A 69 8.82 -24.04 -18.17
N LEU A 70 7.51 -23.86 -18.40
CA LEU A 70 6.59 -24.94 -18.72
C LEU A 70 7.11 -25.81 -19.86
N THR A 71 7.05 -27.13 -19.69
CA THR A 71 7.47 -28.07 -20.73
C THR A 71 6.48 -28.07 -21.90
N GLN A 72 6.96 -28.45 -23.10
CA GLN A 72 6.11 -28.54 -24.30
C GLN A 72 4.88 -29.44 -24.11
N LYS A 73 4.98 -30.47 -23.26
CA LYS A 73 3.86 -31.36 -22.94
C LYS A 73 2.77 -30.64 -22.14
N GLU A 74 3.16 -29.77 -21.22
CA GLU A 74 2.24 -28.98 -20.39
C GLU A 74 1.59 -27.87 -21.21
N ILE A 75 2.37 -27.20 -22.08
CA ILE A 75 1.85 -26.22 -23.03
C ILE A 75 0.79 -26.86 -23.94
N LYS A 76 1.02 -28.10 -24.39
CA LYS A 76 0.06 -28.82 -25.24
C LYS A 76 -1.24 -29.13 -24.48
N LYS A 77 -1.16 -29.55 -23.21
CA LYS A 77 -2.35 -29.78 -22.36
C LYS A 77 -3.13 -28.47 -22.12
N LEU A 78 -2.44 -27.37 -21.86
CA LEU A 78 -3.06 -26.04 -21.70
C LEU A 78 -3.82 -25.63 -22.97
N ARG A 79 -3.23 -25.81 -24.15
CA ARG A 79 -3.91 -25.54 -25.43
C ARG A 79 -5.16 -26.42 -25.61
N THR A 80 -5.08 -27.70 -25.29
CA THR A 80 -6.24 -28.61 -25.38
C THR A 80 -7.37 -28.19 -24.44
N LEU A 81 -7.04 -27.82 -23.20
CA LEU A 81 -8.02 -27.32 -22.24
C LEU A 81 -8.71 -26.04 -22.75
N LEU A 82 -7.94 -25.07 -23.24
CA LEU A 82 -8.50 -23.82 -23.79
C LEU A 82 -9.40 -24.06 -25.00
N VAL A 83 -9.04 -24.97 -25.90
CA VAL A 83 -9.86 -25.33 -27.06
C VAL A 83 -11.14 -26.05 -26.62
N SER A 84 -11.05 -26.93 -25.62
CA SER A 84 -12.21 -27.64 -25.09
C SER A 84 -13.21 -26.69 -24.42
N VAL A 85 -12.73 -25.70 -23.65
CA VAL A 85 -13.55 -24.65 -23.03
C VAL A 85 -14.24 -23.79 -24.08
N ARG A 86 -13.56 -23.42 -25.17
CA ARG A 86 -14.21 -22.68 -26.27
C ARG A 86 -15.32 -23.50 -26.92
N LYS A 87 -15.12 -24.81 -27.11
CA LYS A 87 -16.10 -25.70 -27.76
C LYS A 87 -17.35 -25.93 -26.90
N THR A 88 -17.21 -25.94 -25.57
CA THR A 88 -18.36 -26.03 -24.65
C THR A 88 -19.15 -24.72 -24.59
N ILE A 89 -18.48 -23.57 -24.64
CA ILE A 89 -19.13 -22.24 -24.69
C ILE A 89 -19.89 -22.05 -26.01
N SER A 90 -19.32 -22.45 -27.15
CA SER A 90 -19.98 -22.36 -28.45
C SER A 90 -21.17 -23.31 -28.63
N LYS A 91 -21.28 -24.38 -27.83
CA LYS A 91 -22.41 -25.33 -27.86
C LYS A 91 -23.60 -24.89 -26.99
N LYS A 92 -23.42 -23.90 -26.12
CA LYS A 92 -24.45 -23.38 -25.21
C LYS A 92 -25.13 -22.11 -25.75
N LYS A 93 -24.91 -21.80 -27.02
CA LYS A 93 -25.47 -20.65 -27.73
C LYS A 93 -26.35 -21.12 -28.87
#